data_AF-A0A453G895-F1
#
_entry.id   AF-A0A453G895-F1
#
_cell.length_a   1.000
_cell.length_b   1.000
_cell.length_c   1.000
_cell.angle_alpha   90.00
_cell.angle_beta   90.00
_cell.angle_gamma   90.00
#
_symmetry.space_group_name_H-M   'P 1'
#
loop_
_entity.id
_entity.type
_entity.pdbx_description
1 polymer ?
#
loop_
_entity_poly.entity_id
_entity_poly.type
_entity_poly.pdbx_seq_one_letter_code
_entity_poly.pdbx_strand_id
1 'polypeptide(L)'
;MRLLAKEFRAVERTEAWRFLRDNDPWQELDVLRRLHDADMRRRKWRRKRAEQKVYVELSDAMDILRHICTEGCTEVGPVGQAPAKSPCPAYATCRGLQLLIRHFSRCKSRATCPRCQRMWQLLRLHAALCRVPDGHCNTPLCTQFKLKEQQKEAMSASVAAKAGDGRWGLLVKKVKAVSVMSSLGKRSSPSQCC
;
A
#
# COMPACT_ATOMS: atom_id res chain seq x y z
N MET A 1 -4.97 32.52 4.27
CA MET A 1 -5.54 31.39 5.04
C MET A 1 -4.53 30.45 5.71
N ARG A 2 -3.42 30.02 5.07
CA ARG A 2 -2.50 29.03 5.70
C ARG A 2 -1.78 29.54 6.96
N LEU A 3 -1.35 30.81 6.95
CA LEU A 3 -0.72 31.47 8.10
C LEU A 3 -1.74 31.68 9.23
N LEU A 4 -2.90 32.27 8.90
CA LEU A 4 -4.03 32.45 9.80
C LEU A 4 -4.43 31.14 10.51
N ALA A 5 -4.51 30.01 9.80
CA ALA A 5 -4.86 28.72 10.43
C ALA A 5 -3.77 28.15 11.36
N LYS A 6 -2.50 28.53 11.18
CA LYS A 6 -1.41 28.11 12.07
C LYS A 6 -1.34 28.97 13.32
N GLU A 7 -1.58 30.27 13.16
CA GLU A 7 -1.39 31.29 14.21
C GLU A 7 -2.71 31.80 14.76
N PHE A 8 -3.82 31.10 14.50
CA PHE A 8 -5.15 31.57 14.89
C PHE A 8 -5.26 31.87 16.39
N ARG A 9 -4.61 31.07 17.23
CA ARG A 9 -4.53 31.32 18.69
C ARG A 9 -3.84 32.63 19.06
N ALA A 10 -2.88 33.07 18.26
CA ALA A 10 -2.26 34.38 18.44
C ALA A 10 -3.20 35.49 17.96
N VAL A 11 -3.83 35.30 16.80
CA VAL A 11 -4.81 36.23 16.22
C VAL A 11 -6.01 36.44 17.15
N GLU A 12 -6.54 35.37 17.75
CA GLU A 12 -7.68 35.37 18.68
C GLU A 12 -7.45 36.28 19.91
N ARG A 13 -6.19 36.51 20.30
CA ARG A 13 -5.81 37.37 21.43
C ARG A 13 -5.59 38.83 21.06
N THR A 14 -5.58 39.16 19.76
CA THR A 14 -5.34 40.52 19.30
C THR A 14 -6.55 41.42 19.55
N GLU A 15 -6.30 42.72 19.72
CA GLU A 15 -7.36 43.72 19.77
C GLU A 15 -8.14 43.81 18.46
N ALA A 16 -7.48 43.60 17.33
CA ALA A 16 -8.12 43.55 16.01
C ALA A 16 -9.17 42.43 15.92
N TRP A 17 -8.92 41.26 16.52
CA TRP A 17 -9.90 40.17 16.55
C TRP A 17 -11.07 40.47 17.49
N ARG A 18 -10.81 41.09 18.65
CA ARG A 18 -11.89 41.56 19.54
C ARG A 18 -12.76 42.60 18.84
N PHE A 19 -12.15 43.61 18.23
CA PHE A 19 -12.85 44.61 17.44
C PHE A 19 -13.72 43.99 16.34
N LEU A 20 -13.17 43.01 15.60
CA LEU A 20 -13.90 42.31 14.54
C LEU A 20 -15.17 41.62 15.08
N ARG A 21 -15.04 40.87 16.19
CA ARG A 21 -16.17 40.17 16.82
C ARG A 21 -17.26 41.14 17.27
N ASP A 22 -16.85 42.27 17.84
CA ASP A 22 -17.79 43.22 18.44
C ASP A 22 -18.50 44.09 17.38
N ASN A 23 -17.92 44.24 16.18
CA ASN A 23 -18.42 45.16 15.15
C ASN A 23 -18.87 44.49 13.85
N ASP A 24 -18.38 43.30 13.49
CA ASP A 24 -18.79 42.55 12.30
C ASP A 24 -18.84 41.02 12.55
N PRO A 25 -19.95 40.53 13.12
CA PRO A 25 -20.15 39.11 13.37
C PRO A 25 -20.17 38.24 12.10
N TRP A 26 -20.57 38.80 10.95
CA TRP A 26 -20.59 38.05 9.69
C TRP A 26 -19.19 37.78 9.17
N GLN A 27 -18.30 38.76 9.28
CA GLN A 27 -16.90 38.59 8.91
C GLN A 27 -16.16 37.64 9.87
N GLU A 28 -16.46 37.66 11.18
CA GLU A 28 -15.96 36.65 12.11
C GLU A 28 -16.37 35.23 11.69
N LEU A 29 -17.67 35.02 11.43
CA LEU A 29 -18.20 33.73 10.98
C LEU A 29 -17.55 33.25 9.68
N ASP A 30 -17.31 34.14 8.72
CA ASP A 30 -16.64 33.78 7.47
C ASP A 30 -15.19 33.34 7.72
N VAL A 31 -14.45 34.04 8.58
CA VAL A 31 -13.09 33.64 8.97
C VAL A 31 -13.10 32.26 9.63
N LEU A 32 -13.98 32.04 10.61
CA LEU A 32 -14.11 30.75 11.31
C LEU A 32 -14.49 29.62 10.35
N ARG A 33 -15.44 29.84 9.44
CA ARG A 33 -15.84 28.87 8.40
C ARG A 33 -14.65 28.50 7.50
N ARG A 34 -13.90 29.49 7.01
CA ARG A 34 -12.73 29.24 6.16
C ARG A 34 -11.62 28.49 6.89
N LEU A 35 -11.45 28.72 8.19
CA LEU A 35 -10.53 27.98 9.04
C LEU A 35 -10.95 26.53 9.21
N HIS A 36 -12.24 26.29 9.52
CA HIS A 36 -12.81 24.95 9.60
C HIS A 36 -12.63 24.17 8.28
N ASP A 37 -13.00 24.78 7.15
CA ASP A 37 -12.85 24.16 5.83
C ASP A 37 -11.39 23.85 5.49
N ALA A 38 -10.46 24.73 5.87
CA ALA A 38 -9.04 24.52 5.67
C ALA A 38 -8.50 23.35 6.51
N ASP A 39 -8.97 23.20 7.76
CA ASP A 39 -8.62 22.06 8.59
C ASP A 39 -9.21 20.75 8.04
N MET A 40 -10.47 20.74 7.64
CA MET A 40 -11.13 19.59 7.03
C MET A 40 -10.42 19.13 5.75
N ARG A 41 -10.03 20.06 4.86
CA ARG A 41 -9.21 19.76 3.67
C ARG A 41 -7.85 19.17 4.06
N ARG A 42 -7.20 19.72 5.08
CA ARG A 42 -5.89 19.24 5.57
C ARG A 42 -6.00 17.81 6.12
N ARG A 43 -7.00 17.53 6.96
CA ARG A 43 -7.26 16.19 7.52
C ARG A 43 -7.53 15.18 6.40
N LYS A 44 -8.39 15.54 5.43
CA LYS A 44 -8.69 14.70 4.26
C LYS A 44 -7.44 14.39 3.44
N TRP A 45 -6.60 15.41 3.18
CA TRP A 45 -5.35 15.23 2.44
C TRP A 45 -4.35 14.34 3.19
N ARG A 46 -4.19 14.55 4.51
CA ARG A 46 -3.34 13.68 5.35
C ARG A 46 -3.82 12.23 5.33
N ARG A 47 -5.12 11.99 5.48
CA ARG A 47 -5.71 10.64 5.40
C ARG A 47 -5.45 10.01 4.04
N LYS A 48 -5.71 10.73 2.94
CA LYS A 48 -5.46 10.24 1.58
C LYS A 48 -3.98 9.92 1.36
N ARG A 49 -3.06 10.75 1.86
CA ARG A 49 -1.61 10.52 1.74
C ARG A 49 -1.15 9.31 2.57
N ALA A 50 -1.68 9.14 3.78
CA ALA A 50 -1.40 7.97 4.61
C ALA A 50 -1.92 6.68 3.95
N GLU A 51 -3.14 6.71 3.42
CA GLU A 51 -3.73 5.60 2.68
C GLU A 51 -2.91 5.27 1.41
N GLN A 52 -2.51 6.29 0.65
CA GLN A 52 -1.67 6.14 -0.53
C GLN A 52 -0.31 5.50 -0.20
N LYS A 53 0.28 5.87 0.94
CA LYS A 53 1.56 5.31 1.41
C LYS A 53 1.47 3.78 1.57
N VAL A 54 0.38 3.29 2.15
CA VAL A 54 0.16 1.84 2.32
C VAL A 54 0.11 1.12 0.98
N TYR A 55 -0.53 1.70 -0.05
CA TYR A 55 -0.58 1.07 -1.38
C TYR A 55 0.77 1.06 -2.08
N VAL A 56 1.61 2.08 -1.86
CA VAL A 56 3.01 2.10 -2.33
C VAL A 56 3.81 1.00 -1.64
N GLU A 57 3.74 0.90 -0.31
CA GLU A 57 4.44 -0.15 0.46
C GLU A 57 4.01 -1.56 0.03
N LEU A 58 2.72 -1.77 -0.27
CA LEU A 58 2.24 -3.03 -0.82
C LEU A 58 2.75 -3.30 -2.24
N SER A 59 2.81 -2.27 -3.09
CA SER A 59 3.39 -2.40 -4.43
C SER A 59 4.87 -2.78 -4.36
N ASP A 60 5.64 -2.13 -3.50
CA ASP A 60 7.05 -2.43 -3.29
C ASP A 60 7.24 -3.84 -2.75
N ALA A 61 6.37 -4.29 -1.84
CA ALA A 61 6.37 -5.67 -1.36
C ALA A 61 6.11 -6.69 -2.48
N MET A 62 5.28 -6.37 -3.49
CA MET A 62 5.09 -7.24 -4.66
C MET A 62 6.34 -7.32 -5.54
N ASP A 63 7.03 -6.19 -5.72
CA ASP A 63 8.31 -6.14 -6.44
C ASP A 63 9.39 -6.96 -5.73
N ILE A 64 9.50 -6.82 -4.40
CA ILE A 64 10.44 -7.59 -3.58
C ILE A 64 10.11 -9.09 -3.61
N LEU A 65 8.83 -9.47 -3.50
CA LEU A 65 8.44 -10.88 -3.61
C LEU A 65 8.86 -11.47 -4.95
N ARG A 66 8.63 -10.74 -6.05
CA ARG A 66 9.06 -11.16 -7.38
C ARG A 66 10.58 -11.36 -7.41
N HIS A 67 11.37 -10.35 -7.03
CA HIS A 67 12.83 -10.44 -6.97
C HIS A 67 13.30 -11.69 -6.20
N ILE A 68 12.81 -11.89 -4.96
CA ILE A 68 13.19 -13.04 -4.13
C ILE A 68 12.82 -14.37 -4.80
N CYS A 69 11.64 -14.47 -5.39
CA CYS A 69 11.15 -15.74 -5.94
C CYS A 69 11.71 -16.04 -7.34
N THR A 70 12.19 -15.06 -8.09
CA THR A 70 12.72 -15.26 -9.46
C THR A 70 14.23 -15.25 -9.53
N GLU A 71 14.87 -14.26 -8.90
CA GLU A 71 16.32 -14.05 -8.95
C GLU A 71 17.02 -14.66 -7.75
N GLY A 72 16.28 -14.82 -6.65
CA GLY A 72 16.85 -15.13 -5.35
C GLY A 72 17.40 -13.90 -4.65
N CYS A 73 17.50 -14.02 -3.33
CA CYS A 73 18.03 -12.98 -2.46
C CYS A 73 19.04 -13.60 -1.49
N THR A 74 19.50 -12.82 -0.51
CA THR A 74 20.63 -13.19 0.36
C THR A 74 20.37 -14.41 1.23
N GLU A 75 19.18 -14.55 1.81
CA GLU A 75 18.85 -15.63 2.75
C GLU A 75 17.85 -16.65 2.19
N VAL A 76 17.09 -16.27 1.16
CA VAL A 76 16.04 -17.08 0.55
C VAL A 76 16.08 -16.95 -0.96
N GLY A 77 15.80 -18.04 -1.66
CA GLY A 77 15.82 -18.11 -3.11
C GLY A 77 14.59 -18.81 -3.69
N PRO A 78 14.55 -18.96 -5.03
CA PRO A 78 13.53 -19.72 -5.73
C PRO A 78 13.44 -21.16 -5.21
N VAL A 79 12.27 -21.78 -5.39
CA VAL A 79 12.07 -23.18 -4.98
C VAL A 79 13.08 -24.08 -5.69
N GLY A 80 13.80 -24.90 -4.91
CA GLY A 80 14.81 -25.82 -5.44
C GLY A 80 16.16 -25.17 -5.78
N GLN A 81 16.33 -23.86 -5.53
CA GLN A 81 17.60 -23.16 -5.77
C GLN A 81 18.15 -22.57 -4.47
N ALA A 82 19.48 -22.52 -4.38
CA ALA A 82 20.17 -21.86 -3.28
C ALA A 82 19.95 -20.33 -3.33
N PRO A 83 20.09 -19.62 -2.20
CA PRO A 83 20.12 -18.16 -2.18
C PRO A 83 21.19 -17.57 -3.12
N ALA A 84 21.07 -16.28 -3.44
CA ALA A 84 22.02 -15.58 -4.28
C ALA A 84 23.43 -15.63 -3.68
N LYS A 85 24.45 -15.79 -4.55
CA LYS A 85 25.86 -15.90 -4.14
C LYS A 85 26.42 -14.61 -3.55
N SER A 86 25.83 -13.46 -3.85
CA SER A 86 26.23 -12.14 -3.36
C SER A 86 25.13 -11.48 -2.52
N PRO A 87 25.48 -10.62 -1.55
CA PRO A 87 24.50 -9.84 -0.80
C PRO A 87 23.62 -9.00 -1.74
N CYS A 88 22.32 -8.94 -1.45
CA CYS A 88 21.39 -8.17 -2.26
C CYS A 88 21.67 -6.67 -2.09
N PRO A 89 21.80 -5.89 -3.17
CA PRO A 89 22.02 -4.44 -3.06
C PRO A 89 20.84 -3.73 -2.37
N ALA A 90 19.65 -4.31 -2.44
CA ALA A 90 18.44 -3.86 -1.76
C ALA A 90 18.16 -4.66 -0.47
N TYR A 91 19.18 -5.23 0.19
CA TYR A 91 18.97 -6.11 1.35
C TYR A 91 18.14 -5.44 2.46
N ALA A 92 18.35 -4.15 2.74
CA ALA A 92 17.60 -3.42 3.76
C ALA A 92 16.07 -3.46 3.53
N THR A 93 15.62 -3.38 2.27
CA THR A 93 14.20 -3.46 1.92
C THR A 93 13.72 -4.91 1.80
N CYS A 94 14.59 -5.83 1.34
CA CYS A 94 14.24 -7.25 1.18
C CYS A 94 14.18 -8.02 2.51
N ARG A 95 14.98 -7.64 3.51
CA ARG A 95 15.18 -8.39 4.78
C ARG A 95 13.87 -8.76 5.47
N GLY A 96 12.91 -7.84 5.56
CA GLY A 96 11.62 -8.09 6.20
C GLY A 96 10.84 -9.24 5.55
N LEU A 97 10.79 -9.27 4.22
CA LEU A 97 10.12 -10.33 3.46
C LEU A 97 10.91 -11.64 3.49
N GLN A 98 12.24 -11.58 3.44
CA GLN A 98 13.09 -12.77 3.58
C GLN A 98 12.84 -13.50 4.91
N LEU A 99 12.76 -12.75 6.02
CA LEU A 99 12.43 -13.30 7.34
C LEU A 99 11.02 -13.91 7.38
N LEU A 100 10.06 -13.28 6.69
CA LEU A 100 8.70 -13.77 6.61
C LEU A 100 8.60 -15.09 5.83
N ILE A 101 9.30 -15.19 4.70
CA ILE A 101 9.40 -16.41 3.87
C ILE A 101 10.07 -17.53 4.67
N ARG A 102 11.20 -17.24 5.33
CA ARG A 102 11.94 -18.21 6.15
C ARG A 102 11.11 -18.70 7.34
N HIS A 103 10.32 -17.82 7.95
CA HIS A 103 9.38 -18.21 8.99
C HIS A 103 8.26 -19.09 8.41
N PHE A 104 7.65 -18.68 7.29
CA PHE A 104 6.53 -19.39 6.67
C PHE A 104 6.88 -20.83 6.28
N SER A 105 8.09 -21.06 5.75
CA SER A 105 8.55 -22.41 5.40
C SER A 105 8.70 -23.33 6.61
N ARG A 106 9.17 -22.81 7.75
CA ARG A 106 9.46 -23.58 8.97
C ARG A 106 8.33 -23.63 10.00
N CYS A 107 7.35 -22.74 9.92
CA CYS A 107 6.27 -22.66 10.89
C CYS A 107 5.31 -23.85 10.75
N LYS A 108 5.08 -24.58 11.85
CA LYS A 108 4.14 -25.72 11.92
C LYS A 108 2.69 -25.27 12.14
N SER A 109 2.47 -24.12 12.77
CA SER A 109 1.15 -23.57 13.12
C SER A 109 0.71 -22.44 12.16
N ARG A 110 0.81 -22.66 10.84
CA ARG A 110 0.56 -21.62 9.82
C ARG A 110 -0.84 -21.02 9.89
N ALA A 111 -1.83 -21.79 10.34
CA ALA A 111 -3.22 -21.35 10.43
C ALA A 111 -3.45 -20.29 11.52
N THR A 112 -2.76 -20.37 12.66
CA THR A 112 -2.97 -19.47 13.80
C THR A 112 -1.84 -18.45 13.97
N CYS A 113 -0.70 -18.63 13.30
CA CYS A 113 0.45 -17.74 13.43
C CYS A 113 0.24 -16.39 12.71
N PRO A 114 0.33 -15.23 13.41
CA PRO A 114 0.15 -13.91 12.80
C PRO A 114 1.16 -13.59 11.69
N ARG A 115 2.40 -14.10 11.78
CA ARG A 115 3.42 -13.94 10.72
C ARG A 115 3.00 -14.69 9.46
N CYS A 116 2.53 -15.93 9.60
CA CYS A 116 2.05 -16.71 8.47
C CYS A 116 0.80 -16.10 7.84
N GLN A 117 -0.11 -15.54 8.65
CA GLN A 117 -1.29 -14.85 8.12
C GLN A 117 -0.93 -13.62 7.27
N ARG A 118 0.08 -12.83 7.68
CA ARG A 118 0.58 -11.73 6.85
C ARG A 118 1.20 -12.24 5.54
N MET A 119 1.96 -13.33 5.59
CA MET A 119 2.54 -13.93 4.39
C MET A 119 1.43 -14.40 3.43
N TRP A 120 0.40 -15.06 3.96
CA TRP A 120 -0.76 -15.48 3.19
C TRP A 120 -1.46 -14.32 2.48
N GLN A 121 -1.64 -13.18 3.17
CA GLN A 121 -2.23 -11.98 2.56
C GLN A 121 -1.37 -11.43 1.43
N LEU A 122 -0.05 -11.40 1.58
CA LEU A 122 0.87 -10.95 0.53
C LEU A 122 0.84 -11.88 -0.69
N LEU A 123 0.83 -13.20 -0.47
CA LEU A 123 0.75 -14.19 -1.55
C LEU A 123 -0.59 -14.12 -2.28
N ARG A 124 -1.70 -13.92 -1.56
CA ARG A 124 -3.01 -13.70 -2.16
C ARG A 124 -3.03 -12.41 -3.01
N LEU A 125 -2.44 -11.34 -2.50
CA LEU A 125 -2.34 -10.06 -3.23
C LEU A 125 -1.49 -10.22 -4.50
N HIS A 126 -0.36 -10.93 -4.40
CA HIS A 126 0.48 -11.23 -5.55
C HIS A 126 -0.30 -11.97 -6.63
N ALA A 127 -1.01 -13.05 -6.26
CA ALA A 127 -1.80 -13.83 -7.21
C ALA A 127 -2.84 -12.99 -7.95
N ALA A 128 -3.53 -12.09 -7.25
CA ALA A 128 -4.53 -11.17 -7.83
C ALA A 128 -3.92 -10.11 -8.78
N LEU A 129 -2.63 -9.81 -8.64
CA LEU A 129 -1.91 -8.84 -9.47
C LEU A 129 -1.07 -9.49 -10.58
N CYS A 130 -0.74 -10.77 -10.43
CA CYS A 130 0.21 -11.49 -11.26
C CYS A 130 -0.37 -11.82 -12.64
N ARG A 131 0.33 -11.37 -13.69
CA ARG A 131 -0.03 -11.63 -15.10
C ARG A 131 0.73 -12.80 -15.73
N VAL A 132 1.69 -13.38 -15.02
CA VAL A 132 2.44 -14.54 -15.49
C VAL A 132 1.48 -15.74 -15.59
N PRO A 133 1.49 -16.51 -16.70
CA PRO A 133 0.62 -17.68 -16.85
C PRO A 133 0.77 -18.69 -15.70
N ASP A 134 -0.27 -19.50 -15.48
CA ASP A 134 -0.27 -20.49 -14.41
C ASP A 134 0.87 -21.50 -14.58
N GLY A 135 1.52 -21.88 -13.47
CA GLY A 135 2.70 -22.73 -13.49
C GLY A 135 4.02 -22.03 -13.84
N HIS A 136 3.99 -20.81 -14.40
CA HIS A 136 5.20 -20.07 -14.77
C HIS A 136 5.65 -19.04 -13.72
N CYS A 137 4.83 -18.76 -12.71
CA CYS A 137 5.20 -17.85 -11.63
C CYS A 137 5.91 -18.60 -10.50
N ASN A 138 7.14 -18.19 -10.18
CA ASN A 138 7.93 -18.79 -9.09
C ASN A 138 7.46 -18.39 -7.68
N THR A 139 6.53 -17.43 -7.55
CA THR A 139 5.99 -17.05 -6.24
C THR A 139 5.15 -18.18 -5.66
N PRO A 140 5.43 -18.64 -4.43
CA PRO A 140 4.74 -19.80 -3.85
C PRO A 140 3.23 -19.53 -3.74
N LEU A 141 2.43 -20.56 -4.01
CA LEU A 141 0.96 -20.54 -3.91
C LEU A 141 0.26 -19.58 -4.89
N CYS A 142 0.99 -18.93 -5.80
CA CYS A 142 0.40 -18.02 -6.80
C CYS A 142 -0.70 -18.72 -7.62
N THR A 143 -0.39 -19.86 -8.23
CA THR A 143 -1.36 -20.64 -9.02
C THR A 143 -2.52 -21.15 -8.18
N GLN A 144 -2.27 -21.62 -6.95
CA GLN A 144 -3.34 -22.09 -6.06
C GLN A 144 -4.33 -20.96 -5.73
N PHE A 145 -3.83 -19.75 -5.49
CA PHE A 145 -4.68 -18.59 -5.26
C PHE A 145 -5.44 -18.14 -6.50
N LYS A 146 -4.81 -18.14 -7.67
CA LYS A 146 -5.48 -17.80 -8.94
C LYS A 146 -6.66 -18.72 -9.21
N LEU A 147 -6.45 -20.03 -9.10
CA LEU A 147 -7.51 -21.04 -9.26
C LEU A 147 -8.63 -20.83 -8.22
N LYS A 148 -8.29 -20.56 -6.97
CA LYS A 148 -9.28 -20.34 -5.90
C LYS A 148 -10.14 -19.10 -6.15
N GLU A 149 -9.57 -18.01 -6.66
CA GLU A 149 -10.35 -16.81 -6.99
C GLU A 149 -11.21 -17.03 -8.25
N GLN A 150 -10.70 -17.71 -9.29
CA GLN A 150 -11.50 -18.09 -10.47
C GLN A 150 -12.71 -18.97 -10.09
N GLN A 151 -12.52 -19.95 -9.21
CA GLN A 151 -13.60 -20.80 -8.70
C GLN A 151 -14.65 -19.98 -7.95
N LYS A 152 -14.23 -19.02 -7.12
CA LYS A 152 -15.17 -18.12 -6.42
C LYS A 152 -15.94 -17.24 -7.38
N GLU A 153 -15.28 -16.68 -8.39
CA GLU A 153 -15.94 -15.87 -9.42
C GLU A 153 -16.99 -16.69 -10.17
N ALA A 154 -16.63 -17.90 -10.61
CA ALA A 154 -17.55 -18.84 -11.26
C ALA A 154 -18.75 -19.24 -10.37
N MET A 155 -18.54 -19.41 -9.06
CA MET A 155 -19.61 -19.71 -8.09
C MET A 155 -20.43 -18.49 -7.66
N SER A 156 -19.87 -17.27 -7.77
CA SER A 156 -20.55 -16.01 -7.41
C SER A 156 -21.36 -15.39 -8.55
N ALA A 157 -21.11 -15.80 -9.79
CA ALA A 157 -21.94 -15.44 -10.94
C ALA A 157 -23.39 -15.95 -10.83
N SER A 158 -23.66 -16.92 -9.93
CA SER A 158 -24.99 -17.45 -9.66
C SER A 158 -25.65 -16.89 -8.38
N VAL A 159 -24.92 -16.17 -7.51
CA VAL A 159 -25.48 -15.58 -6.28
C VAL A 159 -24.78 -14.26 -5.99
N ALA A 160 -25.55 -13.16 -6.05
CA ALA A 160 -25.10 -11.79 -5.76
C ALA A 160 -24.24 -11.72 -4.48
N ALA A 161 -22.92 -11.63 -4.65
CA ALA A 161 -21.96 -11.72 -3.55
C ALA A 161 -21.72 -10.37 -2.85
N LYS A 162 -22.47 -10.20 -1.76
CA LYS A 162 -22.19 -9.52 -0.49
C LYS A 162 -20.81 -8.83 -0.31
N ALA A 163 -20.87 -7.52 -0.08
CA ALA A 163 -20.06 -6.60 0.75
C ALA A 163 -18.55 -6.82 1.04
N GLY A 164 -18.07 -8.05 1.24
CA GLY A 164 -16.68 -8.37 1.58
C GLY A 164 -15.73 -8.38 0.37
N ASP A 165 -16.23 -8.78 -0.80
CA ASP A 165 -15.45 -8.82 -2.04
C ASP A 165 -15.08 -7.41 -2.55
N GLY A 166 -16.00 -6.45 -2.40
CA GLY A 166 -15.78 -5.06 -2.83
C GLY A 166 -14.57 -4.38 -2.18
N ARG A 167 -14.29 -4.66 -0.90
CA ARG A 167 -13.13 -4.07 -0.20
C ARG A 167 -11.81 -4.67 -0.70
N TRP A 168 -11.77 -5.98 -0.92
CA TRP A 168 -10.60 -6.67 -1.47
C TRP A 168 -10.35 -6.25 -2.93
N GLY A 169 -11.39 -6.25 -3.76
CA GLY A 169 -11.30 -5.80 -5.14
C GLY A 169 -10.82 -4.35 -5.25
N LEU A 170 -11.28 -3.45 -4.36
CA LEU A 170 -10.81 -2.06 -4.32
C LEU A 170 -9.32 -1.97 -3.92
N LEU A 171 -8.88 -2.75 -2.93
CA LEU A 171 -7.47 -2.83 -2.54
C LEU A 171 -6.60 -3.25 -3.74
N VAL A 172 -6.95 -4.35 -4.42
CA VAL A 172 -6.23 -4.86 -5.58
C VAL A 172 -6.16 -3.81 -6.68
N LYS A 173 -7.29 -3.15 -7.00
CA LYS A 173 -7.34 -2.08 -8.01
C LYS A 173 -6.42 -0.90 -7.65
N LYS A 174 -6.41 -0.46 -6.39
CA LYS A 174 -5.56 0.65 -5.95
C LYS A 174 -4.07 0.28 -5.98
N VAL A 175 -3.69 -0.90 -5.50
CA VAL A 175 -2.29 -1.37 -5.57
C VAL A 175 -1.85 -1.50 -7.04
N LYS A 176 -2.71 -2.04 -7.92
CA LYS A 176 -2.43 -2.13 -9.37
C LYS A 176 -2.19 -0.76 -9.99
N ALA A 177 -3.02 0.24 -9.67
CA ALA A 177 -2.85 1.59 -10.16
C ALA A 177 -1.51 2.21 -9.71
N VAL A 178 -1.14 2.03 -8.44
CA VAL A 178 0.14 2.50 -7.91
C VAL A 178 1.32 1.81 -8.56
N SER A 179 1.27 0.49 -8.72
CA SER A 179 2.32 -0.28 -9.39
C SER A 179 2.58 0.20 -10.81
N VAL A 180 1.51 0.49 -11.58
CA VAL A 180 1.63 1.06 -12.92
C VAL A 180 2.30 2.44 -12.86
N MET A 181 1.86 3.34 -11.98
CA MET A 181 2.48 4.67 -11.82
C MET A 181 3.96 4.59 -11.44
N SER A 182 4.32 3.73 -10.48
CA SER A 182 5.72 3.52 -10.08
C SER A 182 6.58 2.99 -11.23
N SER A 183 6.05 2.07 -12.04
CA SER A 183 6.76 1.53 -13.20
C SER A 183 6.97 2.57 -14.31
N LEU A 184 6.08 3.54 -14.45
CA LEU A 184 6.24 4.67 -15.38
C LEU A 184 7.33 5.63 -14.87
N GLY A 185 7.32 5.96 -13.58
CA GLY A 185 8.36 6.82 -12.98
C GLY A 185 9.77 6.24 -13.07
N LYS A 186 9.93 4.92 -12.92
CA LYS A 186 11.21 4.21 -13.08
C LYS A 186 11.73 4.22 -14.53
N ARG A 187 10.86 4.38 -15.53
CA ARG A 187 11.25 4.48 -16.94
C ARG A 187 11.70 5.89 -17.34
N SER A 188 11.38 6.90 -16.53
CA SER A 188 11.68 8.31 -16.82
C SER A 188 13.02 8.80 -16.28
N SER A 189 13.81 7.94 -15.62
CA SER A 189 15.23 8.25 -15.37
C SER A 189 16.04 7.90 -16.62
N PRO A 190 16.52 8.88 -17.42
CA PRO A 190 17.48 8.58 -18.45
C PRO A 190 18.72 8.00 -17.77
N SER A 191 19.04 6.77 -18.14
CA SER A 191 20.37 6.21 -18.01
C SER A 191 21.38 7.24 -18.53
N GLN A 192 22.29 7.66 -17.65
CA GLN A 192 23.57 8.23 -18.07
C GLN A 192 24.19 7.20 -19.04
N CYS A 193 24.15 7.51 -20.33
CA CYS A 193 25.02 6.88 -21.30
C CYS A 193 26.45 7.38 -21.06
N CYS A 194 27.37 6.45 -21.26
CA CYS A 194 28.82 6.51 -21.11
C CYS A 194 29.46 7.82 -21.58
#